data_AF-A0A1G0NVV6-F1
#
_entry.id   AF-A0A1G0NVV6-F1
#
_cell.length_a   1.000
_cell.length_b   1.000
_cell.length_c   1.000
_cell.angle_alpha   90.00
_cell.angle_beta   90.00
_cell.angle_gamma   90.00
#
_symmetry.space_group_name_H-M   'P 1'
#
loop_
_entity.id
_entity.type
_entity.pdbx_description
1 polymer ?
#
loop_
_entity_poly.entity_id
_entity_poly.type
_entity_poly.pdbx_seq_one_letter_code
_entity_poly.pdbx_strand_id
1 'polypeptide(L)'
;MDRLRATIWASVLTGSLLVFAGPALAAQGGRPAPAQRGFHHEVRHDRQEIRQDRQEIRDDKKEIRQDRKELRGDLQEYRRDKKSGASPEELARDRQEIRDDRKELRNDRQELKRDRRELRGDRRELRRDVKEK
;
A
#
# COMPACT_ATOMS: atom_id res chain seq x y z
N MET A 1 29.25 16.45 17.64
CA MET A 1 28.09 16.25 18.53
C MET A 1 26.91 15.86 17.66
N ASP A 2 26.83 14.54 17.44
CA ASP A 2 25.68 13.71 17.07
C ASP A 2 24.72 14.21 15.99
N ARG A 3 25.10 13.99 14.72
CA ARG A 3 24.14 14.02 13.59
C ARG A 3 23.28 12.76 13.68
N LEU A 4 22.07 12.96 14.18
CA LEU A 4 21.04 11.94 14.37
C LEU A 4 20.84 11.14 13.08
N ARG A 5 21.15 9.85 13.19
CA ARG A 5 20.93 8.81 12.19
C ARG A 5 19.47 8.84 11.77
N ALA A 6 19.20 9.16 10.51
CA ALA A 6 17.88 9.02 9.93
C ALA A 6 17.50 7.54 9.96
N THR A 7 16.56 7.21 10.82
CA THR A 7 15.97 5.89 10.96
C THR A 7 15.22 5.56 9.67
N ILE A 8 15.78 4.66 8.87
CA ILE A 8 15.10 3.98 7.78
C ILE A 8 14.00 3.14 8.42
N TRP A 9 12.77 3.65 8.41
CA TRP A 9 11.59 2.83 8.71
C TRP A 9 11.29 2.02 7.47
N ALA A 10 11.92 0.84 7.36
CA ALA A 10 11.46 -0.20 6.49
C ALA A 10 10.10 -0.69 7.02
N SER A 11 9.01 -0.11 6.53
CA SER A 11 7.67 -0.63 6.76
C SER A 11 7.53 -1.96 6.04
N VAL A 12 7.65 -3.03 6.82
CA VAL A 12 7.31 -4.39 6.40
C VAL A 12 5.82 -4.39 6.07
N LEU A 13 5.48 -4.35 4.77
CA LEU A 13 4.15 -4.67 4.28
C LEU A 13 3.89 -6.15 4.55
N THR A 14 3.25 -6.43 5.68
CA THR A 14 2.72 -7.74 6.01
C THR A 14 1.56 -8.05 5.08
N GLY A 15 1.84 -8.72 3.95
CA GLY A 15 0.83 -9.41 3.16
C GLY A 15 0.21 -10.52 4.00
N SER A 16 -0.94 -10.23 4.60
CA SER A 16 -1.67 -11.19 5.45
C SER A 16 -2.35 -12.23 4.57
N LEU A 17 -1.69 -13.37 4.39
CA LEU A 17 -2.29 -14.58 3.83
C LEU A 17 -3.07 -15.29 4.96
N LEU A 18 -4.41 -15.31 4.89
CA LEU A 18 -5.24 -16.11 5.78
C LEU A 18 -6.06 -17.12 4.97
N VAL A 19 -5.58 -18.36 4.97
CA VAL A 19 -6.33 -19.57 4.60
C VAL A 19 -6.98 -20.11 5.87
N PHE A 20 -8.28 -20.38 5.88
CA PHE A 20 -8.89 -21.23 6.91
C PHE A 20 -9.98 -22.15 6.34
N ALA A 21 -9.81 -23.45 6.61
CA ALA A 21 -10.67 -24.56 6.23
C ALA A 21 -11.88 -24.73 7.19
N GLY A 22 -12.96 -25.37 6.71
CA GLY A 22 -14.23 -25.64 7.42
C GLY A 22 -14.17 -26.69 8.56
N PRO A 23 -15.27 -27.38 8.99
CA PRO A 23 -16.62 -27.49 8.39
C PRO A 23 -17.86 -27.49 9.35
N ALA A 24 -19.06 -27.47 8.73
CA ALA A 24 -20.36 -28.13 9.03
C ALA A 24 -21.16 -27.99 10.36
N LEU A 25 -22.45 -27.60 10.20
CA LEU A 25 -23.71 -28.35 10.51
C LEU A 25 -24.81 -27.68 11.41
N ALA A 26 -26.00 -27.54 10.78
CA ALA A 26 -27.41 -27.59 11.24
C ALA A 26 -28.05 -26.65 12.30
N ALA A 27 -29.20 -26.03 11.93
CA ALA A 27 -30.54 -26.22 12.55
C ALA A 27 -31.54 -25.05 12.28
N GLN A 28 -32.47 -25.29 11.33
CA GLN A 28 -33.89 -24.90 11.15
C GLN A 28 -34.55 -23.72 11.91
N GLY A 29 -35.38 -22.95 11.18
CA GLY A 29 -36.35 -21.98 11.72
C GLY A 29 -36.65 -20.83 10.76
N GLY A 30 -37.61 -20.99 9.83
CA GLY A 30 -38.12 -19.90 8.96
C GLY A 30 -37.06 -19.00 8.32
N ARG A 31 -35.90 -19.56 7.97
CA ARG A 31 -34.71 -18.82 7.55
C ARG A 31 -34.84 -18.55 6.05
N PRO A 32 -34.65 -17.31 5.54
CA PRO A 32 -34.39 -17.13 4.12
C PRO A 32 -33.31 -18.14 3.72
N ALA A 33 -33.57 -18.86 2.63
CA ALA A 33 -32.79 -20.01 2.20
C ALA A 33 -31.29 -19.74 2.40
N PRO A 34 -30.51 -20.72 2.90
CA PRO A 34 -29.11 -20.50 3.33
C PRO A 34 -28.27 -19.75 2.29
N ALA A 35 -28.56 -19.94 1.00
CA ALA A 35 -27.96 -19.22 -0.12
C ALA A 35 -28.16 -17.69 -0.08
N GLN A 36 -29.34 -17.18 0.30
CA GLN A 36 -29.62 -15.74 0.32
C GLN A 36 -28.89 -15.03 1.47
N ARG A 37 -28.74 -15.68 2.63
CA ARG A 37 -28.00 -15.14 3.78
C ARG A 37 -26.49 -15.11 3.53
N GLY A 38 -25.93 -16.16 2.91
CA GLY A 38 -24.52 -16.23 2.53
C GLY A 38 -24.14 -15.09 1.57
N PHE A 39 -24.90 -14.93 0.48
CA PHE A 39 -24.66 -13.87 -0.49
C PHE A 39 -24.68 -12.45 0.11
N HIS A 40 -25.66 -12.14 0.98
CA HIS A 40 -25.72 -10.81 1.60
C HIS A 40 -24.56 -10.56 2.56
N HIS A 41 -23.97 -11.62 3.12
CA HIS A 41 -22.78 -11.55 3.96
C HIS A 41 -21.53 -11.30 3.10
N GLU A 42 -21.36 -12.05 2.01
CA GLU A 42 -20.27 -11.90 1.03
C GLU A 42 -20.25 -10.48 0.44
N VAL A 43 -21.37 -10.00 -0.12
CA VAL A 43 -21.44 -8.62 -0.66
C VAL A 43 -21.16 -7.53 0.38
N ARG A 44 -21.43 -7.78 1.66
CA ARG A 44 -21.07 -6.84 2.74
C ARG A 44 -19.58 -6.89 3.03
N HIS A 45 -18.99 -8.07 3.00
CA HIS A 45 -17.55 -8.30 3.16
C HIS A 45 -16.76 -7.63 2.04
N ASP A 46 -17.09 -7.89 0.77
CA ASP A 46 -16.38 -7.30 -0.38
C ASP A 46 -16.46 -5.75 -0.36
N ARG A 47 -17.60 -5.21 0.07
CA ARG A 47 -17.77 -3.76 0.23
C ARG A 47 -16.87 -3.19 1.34
N GLN A 48 -16.61 -3.98 2.38
CA GLN A 48 -15.72 -3.59 3.46
C GLN A 48 -14.26 -3.65 3.01
N GLU A 49 -13.84 -4.72 2.33
CA GLU A 49 -12.49 -4.85 1.74
C GLU A 49 -12.22 -3.70 0.77
N ILE A 50 -13.11 -3.46 -0.20
CA ILE A 50 -13.01 -2.33 -1.14
C ILE A 50 -12.88 -0.96 -0.42
N ARG A 51 -13.43 -0.81 0.79
CA ARG A 51 -13.26 0.41 1.59
C ARG A 51 -11.89 0.47 2.24
N GLN A 52 -11.36 -0.65 2.71
CA GLN A 52 -10.02 -0.78 3.28
C GLN A 52 -8.96 -0.53 2.20
N ASP A 53 -9.01 -1.18 1.04
CA ASP A 53 -8.05 -0.96 -0.06
C ASP A 53 -8.05 0.51 -0.51
N ARG A 54 -9.22 1.16 -0.51
CA ARG A 54 -9.34 2.58 -0.83
C ARG A 54 -8.66 3.47 0.19
N GLN A 55 -8.63 3.06 1.45
CA GLN A 55 -7.97 3.78 2.52
C GLN A 55 -6.45 3.57 2.41
N GLU A 56 -5.99 2.35 2.23
CA GLU A 56 -4.59 2.00 1.99
C GLU A 56 -4.02 2.77 0.78
N ILE A 57 -4.68 2.70 -0.38
CA ILE A 57 -4.32 3.49 -1.58
C ILE A 57 -4.24 4.99 -1.32
N ARG A 58 -5.00 5.54 -0.36
CA ARG A 58 -4.91 6.97 -0.01
C ARG A 58 -3.68 7.23 0.85
N ASP A 59 -3.35 6.32 1.74
CA ASP A 59 -2.21 6.44 2.64
C ASP A 59 -0.90 6.24 1.87
N ASP A 60 -0.78 5.27 0.97
CA ASP A 60 0.38 5.13 0.07
C ASP A 60 0.63 6.39 -0.77
N LYS A 61 -0.45 7.06 -1.21
CA LYS A 61 -0.34 8.32 -1.95
C LYS A 61 0.21 9.46 -1.09
N LYS A 62 -0.06 9.46 0.21
CA LYS A 62 0.49 10.45 1.14
C LYS A 62 1.96 10.16 1.39
N GLU A 63 2.31 8.90 1.60
CA GLU A 63 3.70 8.43 1.78
C GLU A 63 4.54 8.78 0.55
N ILE A 64 4.15 8.35 -0.65
CA ILE A 64 4.83 8.72 -1.92
C ILE A 64 4.96 10.24 -2.11
N ARG A 65 4.03 11.04 -1.57
CA ARG A 65 4.14 12.50 -1.62
C ARG A 65 5.18 13.02 -0.63
N GLN A 66 5.24 12.44 0.57
CA GLN A 66 6.23 12.74 1.57
C GLN A 66 7.63 12.36 1.10
N ASP A 67 7.83 11.15 0.58
CA ASP A 67 9.14 10.68 0.07
C ASP A 67 9.64 11.56 -1.07
N ARG A 68 8.73 12.04 -1.93
CA ARG A 68 9.08 13.03 -2.97
C ARG A 68 9.53 14.37 -2.42
N LYS A 69 9.00 14.77 -1.27
CA LYS A 69 9.38 16.02 -0.61
C LYS A 69 10.76 15.86 0.05
N GLU A 70 10.99 14.71 0.69
CA GLU A 70 12.27 14.34 1.30
C GLU A 70 13.37 14.26 0.26
N LEU A 71 13.18 13.47 -0.82
CA LEU A 71 14.10 13.41 -1.96
C LEU A 71 14.41 14.78 -2.58
N ARG A 72 13.44 15.70 -2.57
CA ARG A 72 13.64 17.07 -3.05
C ARG A 72 14.50 17.88 -2.07
N GLY A 73 14.40 17.61 -0.77
CA GLY A 73 15.29 18.11 0.27
C GLY A 73 16.72 17.62 0.05
N ASP A 74 16.92 16.32 -0.10
CA ASP A 74 18.25 15.70 -0.25
C ASP A 74 18.95 16.22 -1.52
N LEU A 75 18.20 16.39 -2.61
CA LEU A 75 18.72 17.01 -3.83
C LEU A 75 19.13 18.48 -3.63
N GLN A 76 18.52 19.21 -2.71
CA GLN A 76 18.93 20.58 -2.38
C GLN A 76 20.16 20.60 -1.49
N GLU A 77 20.22 19.71 -0.50
CA GLU A 77 21.37 19.52 0.39
C GLU A 77 22.61 19.13 -0.41
N TYR A 78 22.52 18.06 -1.21
CA TYR A 78 23.59 17.64 -2.11
C TYR A 78 24.10 18.77 -3.02
N ARG A 79 23.21 19.64 -3.53
CA ARG A 79 23.61 20.82 -4.34
C ARG A 79 24.33 21.87 -3.51
N ARG A 80 23.92 22.07 -2.27
CA ARG A 80 24.56 22.99 -1.32
C ARG A 80 25.95 22.47 -0.95
N ASP A 81 26.06 21.19 -0.61
CA ASP A 81 27.31 20.57 -0.18
C ASP A 81 28.34 20.55 -1.30
N LYS A 82 27.88 20.26 -2.53
CA LYS A 82 28.70 20.41 -3.73
C LYS A 82 29.21 21.83 -3.91
N LYS A 83 28.40 22.86 -3.59
CA LYS A 83 28.79 24.27 -3.72
C LYS A 83 29.74 24.71 -2.60
N SER A 84 29.60 24.18 -1.39
CA SER A 84 30.48 24.47 -0.26
C SER A 84 31.80 23.68 -0.28
N GLY A 85 32.00 22.81 -1.27
CA GLY A 85 33.24 22.05 -1.43
C GLY A 85 33.32 20.83 -0.52
N ALA A 86 32.19 20.18 -0.24
CA ALA A 86 32.16 18.90 0.46
C ALA A 86 33.06 17.86 -0.23
N SER A 87 33.53 16.89 0.56
CA SER A 87 34.48 15.89 0.07
C SER A 87 33.86 15.01 -1.03
N PRO A 88 34.68 14.45 -1.93
CA PRO A 88 34.18 13.48 -2.92
C PRO A 88 33.47 12.27 -2.30
N GLU A 89 33.91 11.85 -1.12
CA GLU A 89 33.31 10.72 -0.39
C GLU A 89 31.92 11.03 0.14
N GLU A 90 31.72 12.22 0.71
CA GLU A 90 30.42 12.71 1.20
C GLU A 90 29.44 12.83 0.03
N LEU A 91 29.84 13.51 -1.05
CA LEU A 91 29.02 13.65 -2.25
C LEU A 91 28.70 12.31 -2.94
N ALA A 92 29.55 11.29 -2.78
CA ALA A 92 29.29 9.95 -3.29
C ALA A 92 28.23 9.22 -2.45
N ARG A 93 28.22 9.41 -1.13
CA ARG A 93 27.20 8.86 -0.23
C ARG A 93 25.83 9.48 -0.50
N ASP A 94 25.75 10.82 -0.56
CA ASP A 94 24.49 11.52 -0.85
C ASP A 94 23.91 11.07 -2.20
N ARG A 95 24.76 10.88 -3.22
CA ARG A 95 24.32 10.38 -4.53
C ARG A 95 23.76 8.98 -4.45
N GLN A 96 24.33 8.13 -3.60
CA GLN A 96 23.88 6.76 -3.42
C GLN A 96 22.54 6.74 -2.70
N GLU A 97 22.39 7.51 -1.62
CA GLU A 97 21.12 7.67 -0.89
C GLU A 97 20.00 8.17 -1.82
N ILE A 98 20.23 9.28 -2.52
CA ILE A 98 19.29 9.83 -3.53
C ILE A 98 18.92 8.81 -4.61
N ARG A 99 19.84 7.90 -4.97
CA ARG A 99 19.58 6.86 -5.96
C ARG A 99 18.69 5.77 -5.39
N ASP A 100 18.90 5.39 -4.14
CA ASP A 100 18.13 4.38 -3.44
C ASP A 100 16.71 4.89 -3.19
N ASP A 101 16.53 6.13 -2.71
CA ASP A 101 15.20 6.76 -2.54
C ASP A 101 14.41 6.82 -3.85
N ARG A 102 15.09 7.11 -4.97
CA ARG A 102 14.46 7.09 -6.30
C ARG A 102 13.99 5.71 -6.72
N LYS A 103 14.72 4.67 -6.30
CA LYS A 103 14.38 3.27 -6.59
C LYS A 103 13.19 2.84 -5.75
N GLU A 104 13.17 3.18 -4.46
CA GLU A 104 12.05 2.92 -3.55
C GLU A 104 10.79 3.61 -4.06
N LEU A 105 10.85 4.92 -4.32
CA LEU A 105 9.71 5.68 -4.89
C LEU A 105 9.19 5.10 -6.22
N ARG A 106 10.06 4.45 -6.99
CA ARG A 106 9.65 3.77 -8.23
C ARG A 106 8.90 2.47 -7.92
N ASN A 107 9.30 1.74 -6.90
CA ASN A 107 8.63 0.52 -6.45
C ASN A 107 7.26 0.85 -5.85
N ASP A 108 7.15 1.83 -4.96
CA ASP A 108 5.88 2.22 -4.34
C ASP A 108 4.84 2.64 -5.39
N ARG A 109 5.29 3.33 -6.44
CA ARG A 109 4.41 3.69 -7.58
C ARG A 109 3.95 2.48 -8.38
N GLN A 110 4.76 1.42 -8.45
CA GLN A 110 4.37 0.18 -9.12
C GLN A 110 3.38 -0.60 -8.26
N GLU A 111 3.59 -0.65 -6.95
CA GLU A 111 2.68 -1.26 -5.97
C GLU A 111 1.34 -0.56 -5.98
N LEU A 112 1.30 0.77 -5.79
CA LEU A 112 0.10 1.59 -5.92
C LEU A 112 -0.65 1.40 -7.25
N LYS A 113 0.07 1.04 -8.32
CA LYS A 113 -0.56 0.74 -9.62
C LYS A 113 -1.19 -0.65 -9.63
N ARG A 114 -0.62 -1.64 -8.95
CA ARG A 114 -1.18 -2.98 -8.76
C ARG A 114 -2.42 -2.91 -7.87
N ASP A 115 -2.37 -2.25 -6.73
CA ASP A 115 -3.52 -2.15 -5.81
C ASP A 115 -4.72 -1.47 -6.49
N ARG A 116 -4.44 -0.44 -7.30
CA ARG A 116 -5.50 0.20 -8.12
C ARG A 116 -6.10 -0.72 -9.18
N ARG A 117 -5.36 -1.71 -9.68
CA ARG A 117 -5.87 -2.70 -10.63
C ARG A 117 -6.70 -3.76 -9.90
N GLU A 118 -6.23 -4.22 -8.75
CA GLU A 118 -6.91 -5.17 -7.87
C GLU A 118 -8.25 -4.60 -7.42
N LEU A 119 -8.25 -3.39 -6.83
CA LEU A 119 -9.47 -2.65 -6.46
C LEU A 119 -10.46 -2.46 -7.63
N ARG A 120 -9.97 -2.38 -8.87
CA ARG A 120 -10.84 -2.31 -10.06
C ARG A 120 -11.43 -3.69 -10.40
N GLY A 121 -10.69 -4.76 -10.17
CA GLY A 121 -11.13 -6.15 -10.23
C GLY A 121 -12.25 -6.42 -9.24
N ASP A 122 -12.02 -6.16 -7.96
CA ASP A 122 -13.00 -6.44 -6.88
C ASP A 122 -14.29 -5.67 -7.11
N ARG A 123 -14.17 -4.42 -7.59
CA ARG A 123 -15.33 -3.61 -7.99
C ARG A 123 -16.11 -4.17 -9.17
N ARG A 124 -15.46 -4.91 -10.07
CA ARG A 124 -16.13 -5.57 -11.20
C ARG A 124 -16.80 -6.87 -10.75
N GLU A 125 -16.13 -7.64 -9.90
CA GLU A 125 -16.64 -8.87 -9.30
C GLU A 125 -17.89 -8.60 -8.46
N LEU A 126 -17.80 -7.68 -7.49
CA LEU A 126 -18.95 -7.24 -6.69
C LEU A 126 -20.13 -6.75 -7.55
N ARG A 127 -19.86 -6.15 -8.71
CA ARG A 127 -20.90 -5.71 -9.64
C ARG A 127 -21.55 -6.87 -10.39
N ARG A 128 -20.82 -7.95 -10.67
CA ARG A 128 -21.35 -9.18 -11.27
C ARG A 128 -22.17 -9.94 -10.24
N ASP A 129 -21.66 -10.12 -9.03
CA ASP A 129 -22.37 -10.85 -7.97
C ASP A 129 -23.72 -10.20 -7.67
N VAL A 130 -23.74 -8.87 -7.57
CA VAL A 130 -24.97 -8.08 -7.37
C VAL A 130 -25.95 -8.17 -8.56
N LYS A 131 -25.47 -8.45 -9.78
CA LYS A 131 -26.30 -8.58 -10.99
C LYS A 131 -26.80 -10.00 -11.26
N GLU A 132 -26.04 -11.00 -10.84
CA GLU A 132 -26.32 -12.42 -11.10
C GLU A 132 -27.25 -13.05 -10.04
N LYS A 133 -27.64 -12.26 -9.03
CA LYS A 133 -28.68 -12.59 -8.05
C LYS A 133 -30.04 -12.00 -8.43
#